data_AF-A0A8T4QJ97-F1
#
_entry.id   AF-A0A8T4QJ97-F1
#
_cell.length_a   1.000
_cell.length_b   1.000
_cell.length_c   1.000
_cell.angle_alpha   90.00
_cell.angle_beta   90.00
_cell.angle_gamma   90.00
#
_symmetry.space_group_name_H-M   'P 1'
#
loop_
_entity.id
_entity.type
_entity.pdbx_description
1 polymer ?
#
loop_
_entity_poly.entity_id
_entity_poly.type
_entity_poly.pdbx_seq_one_letter_code
_entity_poly.pdbx_strand_id
1 'polypeptide(L)'
;MINKNRTFGSGRDDPDYNKQVDPSPEFDAERMLSGLEDIKVTSLREAIDDIKAMVTEREELSADLFNDLEKMKTDMSNLIFQMNPETDKLEILNLKKRMFDFDELKTQEKLNNFRDIALLKRELREREKEYRERESRADVLDELLNK
;
A
#
# COMPACT_ATOMS: atom_id res chain seq x y z
N MET A 1 -8.54 -80.80 -53.42
CA MET A 1 -8.62 -80.10 -52.11
C MET A 1 -7.46 -79.11 -52.09
N ILE A 2 -7.68 -77.84 -52.46
CA ILE A 2 -7.82 -76.66 -51.55
C ILE A 2 -6.64 -76.65 -50.54
N ASN A 3 -5.70 -75.70 -50.55
CA ASN A 3 -5.96 -74.27 -50.40
C ASN A 3 -4.81 -73.38 -50.93
N LYS A 4 -5.18 -72.23 -51.52
CA LYS A 4 -4.30 -71.10 -51.83
C LYS A 4 -4.11 -70.26 -50.55
N ASN A 5 -2.99 -69.57 -50.40
CA ASN A 5 -2.99 -68.18 -49.94
C ASN A 5 -1.66 -67.48 -50.26
N ARG A 6 -1.76 -66.47 -51.13
CA ARG A 6 -0.81 -65.35 -51.25
C ARG A 6 -1.22 -64.29 -50.23
N THR A 7 -0.26 -63.59 -49.63
CA THR A 7 -0.43 -62.18 -49.26
C THR A 7 0.89 -61.44 -49.45
N PHE A 8 0.81 -60.38 -50.26
CA PHE A 8 1.73 -59.25 -50.37
C PHE A 8 1.36 -58.20 -49.30
N GLY A 9 2.31 -57.35 -48.89
CA GLY A 9 2.08 -56.10 -48.17
C GLY A 9 3.26 -55.75 -47.26
N SER A 10 4.25 -54.97 -47.72
CA SER A 10 4.33 -53.49 -47.69
C SER A 10 4.59 -52.95 -46.29
N GLY A 11 5.78 -52.34 -46.12
CA GLY A 11 6.17 -51.66 -44.89
C GLY A 11 5.28 -50.47 -44.53
N ARG A 12 5.45 -50.01 -43.29
CA ARG A 12 5.25 -48.63 -42.80
C ARG A 12 5.59 -48.59 -41.31
N ASP A 13 6.63 -47.82 -41.00
CA ASP A 13 6.69 -46.77 -39.99
C ASP A 13 6.04 -47.06 -38.64
N ASP A 14 6.92 -47.20 -37.64
CA ASP A 14 6.59 -47.01 -36.22
C ASP A 14 5.92 -45.64 -36.00
N PRO A 15 4.75 -45.56 -35.37
CA PRO A 15 4.33 -44.33 -34.73
C PRO A 15 4.94 -44.30 -33.32
N ASP A 16 6.00 -43.49 -33.21
CA ASP A 16 6.54 -42.95 -31.97
C ASP A 16 5.38 -42.43 -31.10
N TYR A 17 5.06 -43.18 -30.05
CA TYR A 17 4.00 -42.85 -29.10
C TYR A 17 4.50 -41.85 -28.05
N ASN A 18 5.34 -40.89 -28.44
CA ASN A 18 5.63 -39.72 -27.64
C ASN A 18 4.50 -38.71 -27.83
N LYS A 19 3.32 -39.07 -27.31
CA LYS A 19 2.16 -38.19 -27.21
C LYS A 19 2.53 -37.13 -26.18
N GLN A 20 3.09 -36.00 -26.64
CA GLN A 20 3.11 -34.78 -25.86
C GLN A 20 1.66 -34.52 -25.46
N VAL A 21 1.39 -34.71 -24.17
CA VAL A 21 0.10 -34.41 -23.57
C VAL A 21 0.02 -32.89 -23.65
N ASP A 22 -0.70 -32.39 -24.65
CA ASP A 22 -1.11 -30.99 -24.67
C ASP A 22 -1.78 -30.71 -23.32
N PRO A 23 -1.31 -29.73 -22.52
CA PRO A 23 -1.93 -29.43 -21.25
C PRO A 23 -3.40 -29.11 -21.52
N SER A 24 -4.28 -29.82 -20.80
CA SER A 24 -5.73 -29.61 -20.90
C SER A 24 -6.03 -28.11 -20.75
N PRO A 25 -6.92 -27.52 -21.58
CA PRO A 25 -7.35 -26.12 -21.43
C PRO A 25 -7.82 -25.77 -20.01
N GLU A 26 -8.26 -26.75 -19.23
CA GLU A 26 -8.63 -26.58 -17.81
C GLU A 26 -7.42 -26.29 -16.91
N PHE A 27 -6.25 -26.88 -17.19
CA PHE A 27 -5.02 -26.71 -16.39
C PHE A 27 -4.40 -25.31 -16.58
N ASP A 28 -4.51 -24.74 -17.78
CA ASP A 28 -4.06 -23.37 -18.05
C ASP A 28 -5.00 -22.32 -17.43
N ALA A 29 -6.31 -22.59 -17.39
CA ALA A 29 -7.28 -21.69 -16.77
C ALA A 29 -7.08 -21.57 -15.26
N GLU A 30 -6.77 -22.68 -14.58
CA GLU A 30 -6.53 -22.74 -13.14
C GLU A 30 -5.26 -21.98 -12.73
N ARG A 31 -4.18 -22.14 -13.50
CA ARG A 31 -2.92 -21.41 -13.29
C ARG A 31 -3.06 -19.91 -13.54
N MET A 32 -3.86 -19.51 -14.55
CA MET A 32 -4.18 -18.11 -14.79
C MET A 32 -5.04 -17.50 -13.67
N LEU A 33 -5.95 -18.28 -13.11
CA LEU A 33 -6.83 -17.84 -12.01
C LEU A 33 -6.03 -17.62 -10.72
N SER A 34 -5.20 -18.59 -10.33
CA SER A 34 -4.30 -18.48 -9.17
C SER A 34 -3.34 -17.28 -9.31
N GLY A 35 -2.71 -17.10 -10.48
CA GLY A 35 -1.84 -15.94 -10.71
C GLY A 35 -2.57 -14.59 -10.62
N LEU A 36 -3.85 -14.52 -11.00
CA LEU A 36 -4.68 -13.31 -10.86
C LEU A 36 -5.07 -13.02 -9.40
N GLU A 37 -5.28 -14.06 -8.59
CA GLU A 37 -5.58 -13.91 -7.17
C GLU A 37 -4.35 -13.42 -6.41
N ASP A 38 -3.17 -14.00 -6.67
CA ASP A 38 -1.90 -13.59 -6.08
C ASP A 38 -1.55 -12.13 -6.38
N ILE A 39 -1.72 -11.68 -7.63
CA ILE A 39 -1.48 -10.29 -8.02
C ILE A 39 -2.39 -9.34 -7.23
N LYS A 40 -3.65 -9.70 -7.05
CA LYS A 40 -4.62 -8.87 -6.32
C LYS A 40 -4.34 -8.82 -4.83
N VAL A 41 -3.93 -9.93 -4.22
CA VAL A 41 -3.55 -9.99 -2.80
C VAL A 41 -2.26 -9.19 -2.56
N THR A 42 -1.28 -9.32 -3.46
CA THR A 42 -0.03 -8.55 -3.40
C THR A 42 -0.29 -7.05 -3.52
N SER A 43 -1.12 -6.62 -4.47
CA SER A 43 -1.50 -5.21 -4.64
C SER A 43 -2.22 -4.64 -3.41
N LEU A 44 -3.07 -5.44 -2.74
CA LEU A 44 -3.71 -5.01 -1.49
C LEU A 44 -2.71 -4.87 -0.34
N ARG A 45 -1.72 -5.77 -0.26
CA ARG A 45 -0.65 -5.69 0.72
C ARG A 45 0.20 -4.44 0.53
N GLU A 46 0.59 -4.14 -0.71
CA GLU A 46 1.31 -2.91 -1.06
C GLU A 46 0.51 -1.67 -0.63
N ALA A 47 -0.79 -1.62 -0.96
CA ALA A 47 -1.64 -0.50 -0.55
C ALA A 47 -1.76 -0.35 0.98
N ILE A 48 -1.76 -1.45 1.74
CA ILE A 48 -1.75 -1.42 3.21
C ILE A 48 -0.44 -0.84 3.73
N ASP A 49 0.69 -1.28 3.16
CA ASP A 49 2.02 -0.82 3.58
C ASP A 49 2.24 0.65 3.21
N ASP A 50 1.74 1.10 2.05
CA ASP A 50 1.72 2.50 1.66
C ASP A 50 0.92 3.37 2.66
N ILE A 51 -0.29 2.93 3.05
CA ILE A 51 -1.09 3.68 4.03
C ILE A 51 -0.37 3.78 5.39
N LYS A 52 0.33 2.72 5.81
CA LYS A 52 1.13 2.75 7.04
C LYS A 52 2.27 3.76 6.92
N ALA A 53 2.98 3.77 5.80
CA ALA A 53 4.03 4.76 5.54
C ALA A 53 3.47 6.18 5.57
N MET A 54 2.33 6.43 4.91
CA MET A 54 1.66 7.73 4.92
C MET A 54 1.28 8.21 6.33
N VAL A 55 0.85 7.30 7.22
CA VAL A 55 0.58 7.66 8.63
C VAL A 55 1.85 8.12 9.33
N THR A 56 2.95 7.38 9.17
CA THR A 56 4.26 7.74 9.76
C THR A 56 4.77 9.07 9.23
N GLU A 57 4.80 9.24 7.90
CA GLU A 57 5.22 10.49 7.25
C GLU A 57 4.38 11.70 7.70
N ARG A 58 3.06 11.49 7.88
CA ARG A 58 2.16 12.57 8.34
C ARG A 58 2.44 12.98 9.78
N GLU A 59 2.74 12.03 10.66
CA GLU A 59 3.13 12.27 12.05
C GLU A 59 4.48 13.01 12.14
N GLU A 60 5.46 12.58 11.34
CA GLU A 60 6.78 13.22 11.21
C GLU A 60 6.65 14.67 10.72
N LEU A 61 5.89 14.89 9.64
CA LEU A 61 5.65 16.24 9.11
C LEU A 61 5.00 17.17 10.15
N SER A 62 4.06 16.64 10.94
CA SER A 62 3.44 17.41 12.02
C SER A 62 4.46 17.79 13.10
N ALA A 63 5.34 16.86 13.47
CA ALA A 63 6.39 17.09 14.46
C ALA A 63 7.41 18.13 13.96
N ASP A 64 7.82 18.06 12.71
CA ASP A 64 8.75 19.01 12.09
C ASP A 64 8.17 20.43 12.05
N LEU A 65 6.91 20.57 11.62
CA LEU A 65 6.23 21.87 11.64
C LEU A 65 6.15 22.46 13.05
N PHE A 66 5.89 21.62 14.05
CA PHE A 66 5.86 22.03 15.45
C PHE A 66 7.23 22.55 15.93
N ASN A 67 8.30 21.85 15.58
CA ASN A 67 9.67 22.23 15.92
C ASN A 67 10.05 23.56 15.26
N ASP A 68 9.71 23.73 13.98
CA ASP A 68 9.98 24.97 13.24
C ASP A 68 9.25 26.17 13.85
N LEU A 69 7.96 26.01 14.18
CA LEU A 69 7.18 27.07 14.82
C LEU A 69 7.73 27.45 16.20
N GLU A 70 8.17 26.48 17.00
CA GLU A 70 8.81 26.74 18.30
C GLU A 70 10.16 27.44 18.16
N LYS A 71 10.96 27.05 17.17
CA LYS A 71 12.23 27.71 16.88
C LYS A 71 11.99 29.17 16.47
N MET A 72 11.05 29.44 15.57
CA MET A 72 10.70 30.81 15.17
C MET A 72 10.17 31.62 16.36
N LYS A 73 9.36 31.02 17.24
CA LYS A 73 8.86 31.67 18.46
C LYS A 73 9.98 32.02 19.44
N THR A 74 10.97 31.14 19.57
CA THR A 74 12.19 31.35 20.36
C THR A 74 13.01 32.50 19.79
N ASP A 75 13.24 32.51 18.48
CA ASP A 75 13.99 33.56 17.79
C ASP A 75 13.32 34.93 17.94
N MET A 76 11.98 34.99 17.79
CA MET A 76 11.22 36.21 18.06
C MET A 76 11.30 36.67 19.51
N SER A 77 11.25 35.73 20.46
CA SER A 77 11.38 36.06 21.89
C SER A 77 12.75 36.66 22.19
N ASN A 78 13.81 36.08 21.61
CA ASN A 78 15.17 36.59 21.72
C ASN A 78 15.31 37.98 21.09
N LEU A 79 14.66 38.22 19.94
CA LEU A 79 14.63 39.53 19.30
C LEU A 79 13.96 40.57 20.20
N ILE A 80 12.76 40.26 20.73
CA ILE A 80 12.03 41.15 21.65
C ILE A 80 12.90 41.49 22.88
N PHE A 81 13.65 40.53 23.41
CA PHE A 81 14.53 40.75 24.56
C PHE A 81 15.66 41.76 24.28
N GLN A 82 16.11 41.87 23.03
CA GLN A 82 17.16 42.80 22.61
C GLN A 82 16.63 44.22 22.28
N MET A 83 15.31 44.39 22.18
CA MET A 83 14.67 45.65 21.81
C MET A 83 14.43 46.57 23.01
N ASN A 84 14.33 47.87 22.76
CA ASN A 84 14.02 48.84 23.82
C ASN A 84 12.50 49.01 23.95
N PRO A 85 11.90 48.67 25.11
CA PRO A 85 10.45 48.69 25.29
C PRO A 85 9.83 50.09 25.21
N GLU A 86 10.60 51.15 25.44
CA GLU A 86 10.11 52.54 25.41
C GLU A 86 10.06 53.10 23.98
N THR A 87 10.97 52.67 23.10
CA THR A 87 11.04 53.16 21.72
C THR A 87 10.36 52.23 20.72
N ASP A 88 10.40 50.92 20.97
CA ASP A 88 10.03 49.91 19.98
C ASP A 88 8.69 49.22 20.30
N LYS A 89 7.86 49.89 21.11
CA LYS A 89 6.62 49.33 21.68
C LYS A 89 5.69 48.71 20.62
N LEU A 90 5.53 49.38 19.46
CA LEU A 90 4.66 48.90 18.39
C LEU A 90 5.21 47.62 17.74
N GLU A 91 6.52 47.57 17.50
CA GLU A 91 7.17 46.41 16.88
C GLU A 91 7.15 45.20 17.82
N ILE A 92 7.41 45.42 19.12
CA ILE A 92 7.26 44.37 20.15
C ILE A 92 5.83 43.83 20.20
N LEU A 93 4.82 44.70 20.10
CA LEU A 93 3.42 44.27 20.06
C LEU A 93 3.13 43.43 18.81
N ASN A 94 3.63 43.83 17.65
CA ASN A 94 3.47 43.09 16.40
C ASN A 94 4.12 41.70 16.47
N LEU A 95 5.34 41.61 17.00
CA LEU A 95 6.03 40.33 17.19
C LEU A 95 5.25 39.43 18.16
N LYS A 96 4.76 39.96 19.29
CA LYS A 96 3.92 39.21 20.23
C LYS A 96 2.63 38.71 19.60
N LYS A 97 1.98 39.52 18.77
CA LYS A 97 0.79 39.10 18.03
C LYS A 97 1.12 37.95 17.08
N ARG A 98 2.22 38.05 16.34
CA ARG A 98 2.66 37.00 15.43
C ARG A 98 3.02 35.68 16.14
N MET A 99 3.59 35.77 17.34
CA MET A 99 3.81 34.60 18.20
C MET A 99 2.49 33.93 18.63
N PHE A 100 1.42 34.70 18.84
CA PHE A 100 0.08 34.14 19.10
C PHE A 100 -0.49 33.48 17.84
N ASP A 101 -0.29 34.07 16.66
CA ASP A 101 -0.70 33.47 15.39
C ASP A 101 -0.02 32.09 15.18
N PHE A 102 1.21 31.91 15.65
CA PHE A 102 1.86 30.59 15.65
C PHE A 102 1.18 29.57 16.56
N ASP A 103 0.68 29.98 17.73
CA ASP A 103 -0.07 29.09 18.61
C ASP A 103 -1.41 28.66 17.98
N GLU A 104 -2.04 29.57 17.22
CA GLU A 104 -3.21 29.24 16.40
C GLU A 104 -2.85 28.23 15.31
N LEU A 105 -1.77 28.46 14.55
CA LEU A 105 -1.31 27.53 13.51
C LEU A 105 -1.01 26.14 14.08
N LYS A 106 -0.34 26.04 15.24
CA LYS A 106 -0.11 24.77 15.93
C LYS A 106 -1.41 24.06 16.29
N THR A 107 -2.42 24.81 16.73
CA THR A 107 -3.73 24.25 17.09
C THR A 107 -4.47 23.75 15.84
N GLN A 108 -4.45 24.52 14.76
CA GLN A 108 -5.01 24.10 13.47
C GLN A 108 -4.31 22.84 12.95
N GLU A 109 -2.98 22.79 13.01
CA GLU A 109 -2.22 21.62 12.59
C GLU A 109 -2.56 20.38 13.43
N LYS A 110 -2.70 20.50 14.76
CA LYS A 110 -3.15 19.37 15.60
C LYS A 110 -4.49 18.81 15.13
N LEU A 111 -5.45 19.68 14.82
CA LEU A 111 -6.77 19.27 14.35
C LEU A 111 -6.69 18.62 12.98
N ASN A 112 -5.89 19.16 12.07
CA ASN A 112 -5.70 18.61 10.72
C ASN A 112 -4.99 17.26 10.79
N ASN A 113 -3.87 17.16 11.50
CA ASN A 113 -3.15 15.91 11.71
C ASN A 113 -4.05 14.81 12.29
N PHE A 114 -4.85 15.16 13.31
CA PHE A 114 -5.81 14.21 13.88
C PHE A 114 -6.85 13.73 12.84
N ARG A 115 -7.40 14.64 12.02
CA ARG A 115 -8.36 14.29 10.96
C ARG A 115 -7.71 13.40 9.92
N ASP A 116 -6.53 13.76 9.45
CA ASP A 116 -5.79 13.02 8.41
C ASP A 116 -5.46 11.61 8.88
N ILE A 117 -4.89 11.47 10.08
CA ILE A 117 -4.58 10.16 10.68
C ILE A 117 -5.86 9.34 10.90
N ALA A 118 -6.95 9.96 11.33
CA ALA A 118 -8.22 9.25 11.52
C ALA A 118 -8.77 8.70 10.19
N LEU A 119 -8.65 9.47 9.10
CA LEU A 119 -9.05 9.03 7.76
C LEU A 119 -8.16 7.89 7.27
N LEU A 120 -6.83 8.03 7.37
CA LEU A 120 -5.87 6.99 6.98
C LEU A 120 -6.09 5.70 7.78
N LYS A 121 -6.29 5.79 9.10
CA LYS A 121 -6.57 4.61 9.94
C LYS A 121 -7.91 3.96 9.61
N ARG A 122 -8.90 4.73 9.14
CA ARG A 122 -10.17 4.15 8.68
C ARG A 122 -9.95 3.38 7.39
N GLU A 123 -9.27 3.97 6.43
CA GLU A 123 -8.94 3.31 5.17
C GLU A 123 -8.09 2.05 5.40
N LEU A 124 -7.09 2.12 6.27
CA LEU A 124 -6.27 0.98 6.66
C LEU A 124 -7.13 -0.20 7.16
N ARG A 125 -8.09 0.06 8.06
CA ARG A 125 -8.98 -0.99 8.57
C ARG A 125 -9.85 -1.62 7.47
N GLU A 126 -10.28 -0.82 6.50
CA GLU A 126 -11.06 -1.30 5.35
C GLU A 126 -10.18 -2.20 4.46
N ARG A 127 -8.96 -1.76 4.12
CA ARG A 127 -8.01 -2.56 3.31
C ARG A 127 -7.56 -3.83 4.03
N GLU A 128 -7.25 -3.77 5.32
CA GLU A 128 -6.89 -4.95 6.10
C GLU A 128 -8.03 -5.95 6.21
N LYS A 129 -9.28 -5.48 6.32
CA LYS A 129 -10.44 -6.36 6.30
C LYS A 129 -10.56 -7.07 4.95
N GLU A 130 -10.46 -6.31 3.85
CA GLU A 130 -10.50 -6.88 2.50
C GLU A 130 -9.37 -7.88 2.26
N TYR A 131 -8.15 -7.55 2.69
CA TYR A 131 -6.99 -8.44 2.59
C TYR A 131 -7.25 -9.77 3.31
N ARG A 132 -7.69 -9.73 4.57
CA ARG A 132 -8.01 -10.96 5.34
C ARG A 132 -9.13 -11.79 4.71
N GLU A 133 -10.16 -11.14 4.18
CA GLU A 133 -11.26 -11.84 3.50
C GLU A 133 -10.79 -12.53 2.21
N ARG A 134 -9.81 -11.96 1.50
CA ARG A 134 -9.25 -12.57 0.28
C ARG A 134 -8.22 -13.65 0.58
N GLU A 135 -7.33 -13.43 1.54
CA GLU A 135 -6.37 -14.42 2.01
C GLU A 135 -7.10 -15.69 2.50
N SER A 136 -8.12 -15.53 3.34
CA SER A 136 -8.94 -16.66 3.79
C SER A 136 -9.69 -17.38 2.66
N ARG A 137 -10.03 -16.72 1.55
CA ARG A 137 -10.66 -17.37 0.39
C ARG A 137 -9.64 -18.16 -0.43
N ALA A 138 -8.45 -17.60 -0.62
CA ALA A 138 -7.34 -18.27 -1.29
C ALA A 138 -6.96 -19.56 -0.55
N ASP A 139 -6.83 -19.49 0.79
CA ASP A 139 -6.54 -20.66 1.62
C ASP A 139 -7.59 -21.78 1.45
N VAL A 140 -8.88 -21.43 1.41
CA VAL A 140 -9.97 -22.40 1.20
C VAL A 140 -9.96 -22.99 -0.20
N LEU A 141 -9.65 -22.20 -1.23
CA LEU A 141 -9.51 -22.69 -2.60
C LEU A 141 -8.34 -23.67 -2.72
N ASP A 142 -7.19 -23.34 -2.13
CA ASP A 142 -6.03 -24.23 -2.08
C ASP A 142 -6.35 -25.55 -1.38
N GLU A 143 -7.11 -25.53 -0.27
CA GLU A 143 -7.57 -26.75 0.40
C GLU A 143 -8.54 -27.60 -0.45
N LEU A 144 -9.32 -26.97 -1.33
CA LEU A 144 -10.26 -27.66 -2.22
C LEU A 144 -9.57 -28.24 -3.45
N LEU A 145 -8.57 -27.55 -4.00
CA LEU A 145 -7.84 -27.96 -5.21
C LEU A 145 -6.74 -28.99 -4.91
N ASN A 146 -6.18 -29.00 -3.71
CA ASN A 146 -5.14 -29.94 -3.29
C ASN A 146 -5.67 -31.19 -2.55
N LYS A 147 -6.99 -31.42 -2.56
CA LYS A 147 -7.66 -32.64 -2.09
C LYS A 147 -7.96 -33.61 -3.22
#